data_AF-A0A3S2CR61-F1
#
_entry.id   AF-A0A3S2CR61-F1
#
_cell.length_a   1.000
_cell.length_b   1.000
_cell.length_c   1.000
_cell.angle_alpha   90.00
_cell.angle_beta   90.00
_cell.angle_gamma   90.00
#
_symmetry.space_group_name_H-M   'P 1'
#
loop_
_entity.id
_entity.type
_entity.pdbx_description
1 polymer ?
#
loop_
_entity_poly.entity_id
_entity_poly.type
_entity_poly.pdbx_seq_one_letter_code
_entity_poly.pdbx_strand_id
1 'polypeptide(L)'
;MAKEARGDFYPVPIVDQNTRPGAVTRLIIFIVVLTGAAIVFGLFRERLGDPFLLGMLGVLAMIGVGFLFATAIGFVQVTPRSTGDELSKSFVDSMSQGLLVTDTKGRVVYANRAYADMTGASSAADLKTVEGLLSDVPEASVTIYRLASGLRDGQPGDGEFRLAQSIRPGAEPGARWY
;
A
#
# COMPACT_ATOMS: atom_id res chain seq x y z
N MET A 1 -14.50 4.21 -25.22
CA MET A 1 -14.84 4.68 -23.87
C MET A 1 -14.77 3.48 -22.95
N ALA A 2 -13.70 3.33 -22.16
CA ALA A 2 -13.59 2.26 -21.15
C ALA A 2 -12.54 2.66 -20.11
N LYS A 3 -12.97 3.39 -19.08
CA LYS A 3 -12.16 3.67 -17.88
C LYS A 3 -13.06 3.83 -16.65
N GLU A 4 -13.90 2.84 -16.42
CA GLU A 4 -14.68 2.68 -15.18
C GLU A 4 -14.61 1.20 -14.81
N ALA A 5 -13.74 0.85 -13.85
CA ALA A 5 -13.73 -0.49 -13.23
C ALA A 5 -12.75 -0.65 -12.03
N ARG A 6 -12.09 0.40 -11.55
CA ARG A 6 -11.04 0.24 -10.51
C ARG A 6 -11.25 1.08 -9.25
N GLY A 7 -12.32 1.86 -9.18
CA GLY A 7 -12.58 2.80 -8.07
C GLY A 7 -13.49 2.28 -6.96
N ASP A 8 -14.35 1.29 -7.23
CA ASP A 8 -15.51 1.02 -6.36
C ASP A 8 -15.23 0.14 -5.13
N PHE A 9 -14.05 -0.47 -5.03
CA PHE A 9 -13.70 -1.34 -3.89
C PHE A 9 -13.09 -0.60 -2.69
N TYR A 10 -12.73 0.67 -2.86
CA TYR A 10 -12.14 1.46 -1.77
C TYR A 10 -13.14 2.54 -1.35
N PRO A 11 -13.66 2.51 -0.11
CA PRO A 11 -14.50 3.59 0.36
C PRO A 11 -13.72 4.91 0.28
N VAL A 12 -14.31 5.91 -0.36
CA VAL A 12 -13.68 7.21 -0.52
C VAL A 12 -13.65 7.90 0.85
N PRO A 13 -12.47 8.29 1.37
CA PRO A 13 -12.40 8.96 2.66
C PRO A 13 -13.11 10.31 2.61
N ILE A 14 -13.82 10.65 3.69
CA ILE A 14 -14.53 11.94 3.83
C ILE A 14 -13.52 13.11 3.92
N VAL A 15 -12.31 12.84 4.42
CA VAL A 15 -11.22 13.81 4.53
C VAL A 15 -9.95 13.19 3.96
N ASP A 16 -9.47 13.72 2.86
CA ASP A 16 -8.15 13.42 2.30
C ASP A 16 -7.39 14.73 2.10
N GLN A 17 -6.45 15.00 3.02
CA GLN A 17 -5.61 16.19 2.94
C GLN A 17 -4.35 15.99 2.09
N ASN A 18 -4.14 14.79 1.53
CA ASN A 18 -2.92 14.45 0.81
C ASN A 18 -2.95 14.81 -0.68
N THR A 19 -3.76 15.79 -1.06
CA THR A 19 -3.75 16.37 -2.41
C THR A 19 -2.54 17.31 -2.57
N ARG A 20 -1.32 16.79 -2.42
CA ARG A 20 -0.14 17.48 -2.96
C ARG A 20 -0.19 17.31 -4.49
N PRO A 21 -0.01 18.36 -5.29
CA PRO A 21 0.09 18.19 -6.74
C PRO A 21 1.25 17.23 -7.02
N GLY A 22 0.89 16.02 -7.46
CA GLY A 22 1.80 14.91 -7.59
C GLY A 22 2.97 15.28 -8.49
N ALA A 23 4.13 14.66 -8.26
CA ALA A 23 5.29 14.82 -9.13
C ALA A 23 4.96 14.52 -10.61
N VAL A 24 3.91 13.75 -10.89
CA VAL A 24 3.31 13.56 -12.22
C VAL A 24 2.84 14.89 -12.84
N THR A 25 2.13 15.75 -12.10
CA THR A 25 1.70 17.07 -12.61
C THR A 25 2.90 17.96 -12.95
N ARG A 26 3.94 17.96 -12.09
CA ARG A 26 5.17 18.72 -12.34
C ARG A 26 5.94 18.19 -13.55
N LEU A 27 5.99 16.86 -13.72
CA LEU A 27 6.58 16.21 -14.90
C LEU A 27 5.82 16.57 -16.18
N ILE A 28 4.48 16.57 -16.15
CA ILE A 28 3.67 16.98 -17.31
C ILE A 28 3.95 18.43 -17.68
N ILE A 29 3.96 19.34 -16.68
CA ILE A 29 4.32 20.76 -16.92
C ILE A 29 5.72 20.86 -17.54
N PHE A 30 6.69 20.13 -17.00
CA PHE A 30 8.06 20.12 -17.50
C PHE A 30 8.15 19.66 -18.95
N ILE A 31 7.49 18.54 -19.30
CA ILE A 31 7.41 18.02 -20.67
C ILE A 31 6.79 19.07 -21.60
N VAL A 32 5.66 19.66 -21.21
CA VAL A 32 4.97 20.68 -22.02
C VAL A 32 5.87 21.89 -22.27
N VAL A 33 6.60 22.37 -21.25
CA VAL A 33 7.55 23.49 -21.38
C VAL A 33 8.69 23.14 -22.32
N LEU A 34 9.30 21.96 -22.19
CA LEU A 34 10.40 21.51 -23.05
C LEU A 34 9.96 21.32 -24.49
N THR A 35 8.80 20.70 -24.71
CA THR A 35 8.22 20.51 -26.04
C THR A 35 7.87 21.86 -26.68
N GLY A 36 7.25 22.77 -25.93
CA GLY A 36 6.95 24.13 -26.40
C GLY A 36 8.22 24.90 -26.79
N ALA A 37 9.26 24.85 -25.95
CA ALA A 37 10.55 25.46 -26.25
C ALA A 37 11.20 24.85 -27.50
N ALA A 38 11.13 23.53 -27.68
CA ALA A 38 11.64 22.85 -28.87
C ALA A 38 10.89 23.25 -30.16
N ILE A 39 9.56 23.41 -30.10
CA ILE A 39 8.74 23.88 -31.23
C ILE A 39 9.10 25.33 -31.61
N VAL A 40 9.18 26.23 -30.62
CA VAL A 40 9.59 27.62 -30.85
C VAL A 40 10.99 27.68 -31.44
N PHE A 41 11.92 26.89 -30.91
CA PHE A 41 13.27 26.76 -31.47
C PHE A 41 13.23 26.32 -32.94
N GLY A 42 12.43 25.30 -33.27
CA GLY A 42 12.28 24.80 -34.64
C GLY A 42 11.73 25.86 -35.62
N LEU A 43 10.75 26.65 -35.20
CA LEU A 43 10.10 27.68 -36.04
C LEU A 43 10.98 28.91 -36.26
N PHE A 44 11.73 29.34 -35.25
CA PHE A 44 12.54 30.57 -35.31
C PHE A 44 13.99 30.32 -35.68
N ARG A 45 14.39 29.05 -35.88
CA ARG A 45 15.78 28.65 -36.14
C ARG A 45 16.43 29.40 -37.30
N GLU A 46 15.68 29.67 -38.36
CA GLU A 46 16.20 30.34 -39.57
C GLU A 46 16.41 31.84 -39.38
N ARG A 47 15.77 32.44 -38.37
CA ARG A 47 15.91 33.87 -38.02
C ARG A 47 16.97 34.12 -36.94
N LEU A 48 17.41 33.06 -36.27
CA LEU A 48 18.33 33.11 -35.14
C LEU A 48 19.70 32.65 -35.64
N GLY A 49 20.74 33.48 -35.49
CA GLY A 49 22.10 33.14 -35.95
C GLY A 49 22.67 31.92 -35.23
N ASP A 50 23.63 31.23 -35.87
CA ASP A 50 24.25 29.99 -35.37
C ASP A 50 24.73 30.04 -33.89
N PRO A 51 25.33 31.13 -33.38
CA PRO A 51 25.75 31.20 -31.98
C PRO A 51 24.57 31.16 -31.00
N PHE A 52 23.44 31.76 -31.40
CA PHE A 52 22.23 31.78 -30.57
C PHE A 52 21.59 30.39 -30.50
N LEU A 53 21.62 29.64 -31.60
CA LEU A 53 21.13 28.26 -31.65
C LEU A 53 21.91 27.35 -30.69
N LEU A 54 23.24 27.45 -30.71
CA LEU A 54 24.11 26.70 -29.79
C LEU A 54 23.85 27.06 -28.33
N GLY A 55 23.66 28.35 -28.03
CA GLY A 55 23.32 28.82 -26.68
C GLY A 55 21.99 28.26 -26.18
N MET A 56 20.93 28.34 -27.00
CA MET A 56 19.60 27.86 -26.64
C MET A 56 19.56 26.33 -26.49
N LEU A 57 20.26 25.61 -27.38
CA LEU A 57 20.40 24.16 -27.29
C LEU A 57 21.11 23.74 -25.99
N GLY A 58 22.15 24.48 -25.59
CA GLY A 58 22.87 24.26 -24.34
C GLY A 58 21.99 24.44 -23.10
N VAL A 59 21.18 25.50 -23.06
CA VAL A 59 20.23 25.73 -21.95
C VAL A 59 19.19 24.61 -21.88
N LEU A 60 18.63 24.21 -23.02
CA LEU A 60 17.62 23.15 -23.07
C LEU A 60 18.21 21.80 -22.59
N ALA A 61 19.43 21.49 -23.02
CA ALA A 61 20.16 20.31 -22.56
C ALA A 61 20.44 20.36 -21.05
N MET A 62 20.87 21.51 -20.52
CA MET A 62 21.13 21.70 -19.10
C MET A 62 19.87 21.47 -18.25
N ILE A 63 18.72 22.00 -18.70
CA ILE A 63 17.42 21.79 -18.05
C ILE A 63 17.02 20.31 -18.08
N GLY A 64 17.16 19.65 -19.23
CA GLY A 64 16.84 18.22 -19.38
C GLY A 64 17.71 17.32 -18.49
N VAL A 65 19.02 17.56 -18.47
CA VAL A 65 19.97 16.82 -17.63
C VAL A 65 19.68 17.07 -16.14
N GLY A 66 19.46 18.33 -15.74
CA GLY A 66 19.11 18.67 -14.36
C GLY A 66 17.84 17.98 -13.88
N PHE A 67 16.82 17.88 -14.73
CA PHE A 67 15.60 17.15 -14.42
C PHE A 67 15.82 15.64 -14.28
N LEU A 68 16.66 15.04 -15.12
CA LEU A 68 17.03 13.63 -15.01
C LEU A 68 17.72 13.35 -13.67
N PHE A 69 18.66 14.21 -13.26
CA PHE A 69 19.31 14.09 -11.94
C PHE A 69 18.35 14.29 -10.77
N ALA A 70 17.46 15.28 -10.83
CA ALA A 70 16.45 15.50 -9.80
C ALA A 70 15.50 14.29 -9.65
N THR A 71 15.19 13.63 -10.77
CA THR A 71 14.41 12.39 -10.79
C THR A 71 15.21 11.22 -10.21
N ALA A 72 16.46 11.05 -10.59
CA ALA A 72 17.33 9.97 -10.12
C ALA A 72 17.61 10.02 -8.60
N ILE A 73 17.75 11.23 -8.04
CA ILE A 73 17.92 11.44 -6.60
C ILE A 73 16.59 11.27 -5.83
N GLY A 74 15.45 11.24 -6.54
CA GLY A 74 14.12 11.08 -5.94
C GLY A 74 13.47 12.39 -5.46
N PHE A 75 14.04 13.55 -5.80
CA PHE A 75 13.38 14.85 -5.62
C PHE A 75 12.13 14.99 -6.50
N VAL A 76 12.10 14.32 -7.66
CA VAL A 76 10.94 14.17 -8.53
C VAL A 76 10.52 12.70 -8.52
N GLN A 77 9.52 12.35 -7.70
CA GLN A 77 9.00 10.98 -7.62
C GLN A 77 8.05 10.67 -8.79
N VAL A 78 8.54 9.96 -9.81
CA VAL A 78 7.72 9.58 -10.97
C VAL A 78 6.80 8.37 -10.67
N THR A 79 7.08 7.62 -9.60
CA THR A 79 6.23 6.50 -9.18
C THR A 79 5.08 7.02 -8.33
N PRO A 80 3.81 6.84 -8.76
CA PRO A 80 2.68 7.07 -7.87
C PRO A 80 2.69 5.98 -6.80
N ARG A 81 3.33 6.23 -5.67
CA ARG A 81 2.90 5.61 -4.42
C ARG A 81 1.73 6.45 -3.95
N SER A 82 0.51 5.91 -4.05
CA SER A 82 -0.62 6.51 -3.34
C SER A 82 -0.21 6.60 -1.88
N THR A 83 -0.02 7.82 -1.38
CA THR A 83 0.27 8.03 0.04
C THR A 83 -0.81 7.41 0.92
N GLY A 84 -2.03 7.22 0.38
CA GLY A 84 -3.11 6.45 0.99
C GLY A 84 -2.78 4.96 1.24
N ASP A 85 -2.02 4.29 0.37
CA ASP A 85 -1.62 2.88 0.59
C ASP A 85 -0.63 2.78 1.75
N GLU A 86 0.27 3.76 1.88
CA GLU A 86 1.27 3.79 2.95
C GLU A 86 0.62 4.09 4.31
N LEU A 87 -0.33 5.04 4.37
CA LEU A 87 -1.12 5.30 5.57
C LEU A 87 -1.96 4.08 5.95
N SER A 88 -2.66 3.46 5.00
CA SER A 88 -3.51 2.29 5.26
C SER A 88 -2.69 1.14 5.82
N LYS A 89 -1.55 0.84 5.19
CA LYS A 89 -0.65 -0.22 5.65
C LYS A 89 -0.08 0.09 7.03
N SER A 90 0.41 1.32 7.25
CA SER A 90 0.94 1.73 8.54
C SER A 90 -0.13 1.69 9.64
N PHE A 91 -1.38 2.03 9.31
CA PHE A 91 -2.50 1.99 10.25
C PHE A 91 -2.79 0.56 10.68
N VAL A 92 -2.96 -0.37 9.73
CA VAL A 92 -3.24 -1.77 10.04
C VAL A 92 -2.06 -2.44 10.76
N ASP A 93 -0.82 -2.14 10.37
CA ASP A 93 0.40 -2.66 11.03
C ASP A 93 0.56 -2.17 12.48
N SER A 94 0.01 -0.99 12.82
CA SER A 94 0.10 -0.39 14.16
C SER A 94 -1.12 -0.61 15.05
N MET A 95 -2.17 -1.28 14.55
CA MET A 95 -3.32 -1.64 15.38
C MET A 95 -2.91 -2.55 16.55
N SER A 96 -3.51 -2.31 17.71
CA SER A 96 -3.35 -3.18 18.88
C SER A 96 -4.09 -4.51 18.75
N GLN A 97 -5.14 -4.55 17.92
CA GLN A 97 -5.89 -5.77 17.61
C GLN A 97 -5.10 -6.62 16.61
N GLY A 98 -5.04 -7.93 16.86
CA GLY A 98 -4.47 -8.86 15.90
C GLY A 98 -5.35 -8.97 14.66
N LEU A 99 -4.80 -8.63 13.50
CA LEU A 99 -5.47 -8.78 12.21
C LEU A 99 -4.80 -9.87 11.38
N LEU A 100 -5.62 -10.75 10.82
CA LEU A 100 -5.22 -11.78 9.86
C LEU A 100 -6.17 -11.71 8.65
N VAL A 101 -5.60 -11.75 7.44
CA VAL A 101 -6.35 -11.87 6.19
C VAL A 101 -5.90 -13.13 5.48
N THR A 102 -6.86 -13.95 5.07
CA THR A 102 -6.63 -15.17 4.31
C THR A 102 -7.23 -15.06 2.90
N ASP A 103 -6.73 -15.86 1.97
CA ASP A 103 -7.40 -16.08 0.71
C ASP A 103 -8.52 -17.14 0.84
N THR A 104 -9.28 -17.36 -0.24
CA THR A 104 -10.36 -18.36 -0.28
C THR A 104 -9.88 -19.81 -0.10
N LYS A 105 -8.57 -20.06 -0.16
CA LYS A 105 -7.95 -21.36 0.09
C LYS A 105 -7.42 -21.47 1.53
N GLY A 106 -7.66 -20.47 2.38
CA GLY A 106 -7.17 -20.44 3.76
C GLY A 106 -5.68 -20.13 3.89
N ARG A 107 -5.02 -19.61 2.84
CA ARG A 107 -3.62 -19.18 2.92
C ARG A 107 -3.55 -17.77 3.47
N VAL A 108 -2.62 -17.53 4.39
CA VAL A 108 -2.41 -16.18 4.94
C VAL A 108 -1.87 -15.25 3.86
N VAL A 109 -2.58 -14.15 3.61
CA VAL A 109 -2.19 -13.09 2.68
C VAL A 109 -1.58 -11.91 3.45
N TYR A 110 -2.06 -11.66 4.66
CA TYR A 110 -1.57 -10.59 5.51
C TYR A 110 -1.78 -10.93 6.99
N ALA A 111 -0.83 -10.55 7.83
CA ALA A 111 -0.97 -10.56 9.27
C ALA A 111 -0.23 -9.35 9.84
N ASN A 112 -0.85 -8.62 10.76
CA ASN A 112 -0.18 -7.50 11.41
C ASN A 112 0.72 -7.99 12.56
N ARG A 113 1.53 -7.06 13.09
CA ARG A 113 2.46 -7.35 14.19
C ARG A 113 1.74 -7.80 15.46
N ALA A 114 0.61 -7.20 15.80
CA ALA A 114 -0.16 -7.58 16.97
C ALA A 114 -0.64 -9.04 16.90
N TYR A 115 -1.05 -9.53 15.72
CA TYR A 115 -1.43 -10.94 15.54
C TYR A 115 -0.23 -11.88 15.74
N ALA A 116 0.93 -11.53 15.18
CA ALA A 116 2.16 -12.30 15.38
C ALA A 116 2.59 -12.33 16.87
N ASP A 117 2.56 -11.19 17.54
CA ASP A 117 2.92 -11.06 18.96
C ASP A 117 1.92 -11.81 19.88
N MET A 118 0.63 -11.80 19.53
CA MET A 118 -0.43 -12.51 20.25
C MET A 118 -0.32 -14.03 20.10
N THR A 119 0.08 -14.52 18.93
CA THR A 119 0.22 -15.96 18.65
C THR A 119 1.62 -16.50 18.94
N GLY A 120 2.60 -15.61 19.12
CA GLY A 120 4.01 -15.98 19.33
C GLY A 120 4.76 -16.32 18.05
N ALA A 121 4.23 -15.99 16.88
CA ALA A 121 4.92 -16.21 15.60
C ALA A 121 6.10 -15.24 15.47
N SER A 122 7.30 -15.77 15.23
CA SER A 122 8.54 -14.98 15.03
C SER A 122 8.86 -14.75 13.55
N SER A 123 8.27 -15.55 12.66
CA SER A 123 8.41 -15.43 11.21
C SER A 123 7.10 -15.72 10.49
N ALA A 124 7.04 -15.34 9.20
CA ALA A 124 5.88 -15.64 8.36
C ALA A 124 5.65 -17.15 8.18
N ALA A 125 6.69 -17.98 8.30
CA ALA A 125 6.58 -19.43 8.18
C ALA A 125 5.92 -20.08 9.40
N ASP A 126 6.07 -19.46 10.57
CA ASP A 126 5.50 -19.93 11.84
C ASP A 126 4.06 -19.46 12.04
N LEU A 127 3.60 -18.55 11.19
CA LEU A 127 2.31 -17.90 11.32
C LEU A 127 1.20 -18.83 10.83
N LYS A 128 0.26 -19.12 11.73
CA LYS A 128 -0.88 -20.00 11.48
C LYS A 128 -2.18 -19.20 11.37
N THR A 129 -3.14 -19.75 10.63
CA THR A 129 -4.50 -19.20 10.62
C THR A 129 -5.19 -19.40 11.96
N VAL A 130 -6.29 -18.68 12.19
CA VAL A 130 -7.10 -18.84 13.40
C VAL A 130 -7.61 -20.28 13.51
N GLU A 131 -8.06 -20.87 12.40
CA GLU A 131 -8.47 -22.28 12.35
C GLU A 131 -7.29 -23.21 12.64
N GLY A 132 -6.13 -22.96 12.05
CA GLY A 132 -4.93 -23.78 12.28
C GLY A 132 -4.38 -23.71 13.70
N LEU A 133 -4.73 -22.66 14.48
CA LEU A 133 -4.35 -22.53 15.88
C LEU A 133 -5.37 -23.13 16.84
N LEU A 134 -6.66 -23.02 16.52
CA LEU A 134 -7.74 -23.22 17.50
C LEU A 134 -8.70 -24.37 17.18
N SER A 135 -8.62 -24.99 15.99
CA SER A 135 -9.54 -26.09 15.64
C SER A 135 -9.40 -27.30 16.56
N ASP A 136 -8.19 -27.55 17.08
CA ASP A 136 -7.91 -28.66 18.00
C ASP A 136 -8.15 -28.30 19.48
N VAL A 137 -8.58 -27.05 19.76
CA VAL A 137 -8.86 -26.57 21.11
C VAL A 137 -10.36 -26.72 21.38
N PRO A 138 -10.78 -27.66 22.25
CA PRO A 138 -12.20 -27.94 22.48
C PRO A 138 -13.00 -26.68 22.85
N GLU A 139 -12.41 -25.80 23.67
CA GLU A 139 -13.03 -24.57 24.17
C GLU A 139 -13.32 -23.53 23.07
N ALA A 140 -12.60 -23.55 21.95
CA ALA A 140 -12.76 -22.60 20.84
C ALA A 140 -13.39 -23.23 19.59
N SER A 141 -13.24 -24.54 19.41
CA SER A 141 -13.56 -25.28 18.18
C SER A 141 -14.96 -25.00 17.62
N VAL A 142 -16.00 -24.99 18.46
CA VAL A 142 -17.39 -24.74 18.05
C VAL A 142 -17.56 -23.31 17.49
N THR A 143 -17.01 -22.32 18.19
CA THR A 143 -17.08 -20.92 17.78
C THR A 143 -16.31 -20.69 16.47
N ILE A 144 -15.09 -21.22 16.38
CA ILE A 144 -14.26 -21.10 15.17
C ILE A 144 -14.89 -21.81 13.98
N TYR A 145 -15.43 -23.02 14.16
CA TYR A 145 -16.11 -23.74 13.08
C TYR A 145 -17.30 -22.95 12.54
N ARG A 146 -18.13 -22.38 13.42
CA ARG A 146 -19.28 -21.55 13.03
C ARG A 146 -18.85 -20.32 12.24
N LEU A 147 -17.84 -19.59 12.72
CA LEU A 147 -17.31 -18.40 12.06
C LEU A 147 -16.69 -18.74 10.70
N ALA A 148 -15.85 -19.77 10.63
CA ALA A 148 -15.22 -20.21 9.39
C ALA A 148 -16.26 -20.70 8.37
N SER A 149 -17.34 -21.34 8.82
CA SER A 149 -18.44 -21.72 7.93
C SER A 149 -19.19 -20.51 7.39
N GLY A 150 -19.53 -19.54 8.24
CA GLY A 150 -20.18 -18.31 7.80
C GLY A 150 -19.33 -17.50 6.80
N LEU A 151 -18.02 -17.38 7.08
CA LEU A 151 -17.08 -16.69 6.19
C LEU A 151 -16.98 -17.34 4.80
N ARG A 152 -17.06 -18.67 4.71
CA ARG A 152 -17.11 -19.39 3.41
C ARG A 152 -18.34 -19.00 2.58
N ASP A 153 -19.43 -18.67 3.24
CA ASP A 153 -20.68 -18.20 2.62
C ASP A 153 -20.71 -16.66 2.46
N GLY A 154 -19.59 -15.97 2.72
CA GLY A 154 -19.47 -14.52 2.66
C GLY A 154 -20.21 -13.79 3.79
N GLN A 155 -20.61 -14.50 4.83
CA GLN A 155 -21.31 -13.93 5.98
C GLN A 155 -20.30 -13.46 7.03
N PRO A 156 -20.38 -12.20 7.50
CA PRO A 156 -19.61 -11.76 8.65
C PRO A 156 -20.11 -12.44 9.92
N GLY A 157 -19.25 -12.56 10.92
CA GLY A 157 -19.64 -13.10 12.22
C GLY A 157 -18.65 -12.74 13.31
N ASP A 158 -19.13 -12.82 14.54
CA ASP A 158 -18.38 -12.62 15.77
C ASP A 158 -18.54 -13.81 16.73
N GLY A 159 -17.60 -13.90 17.66
CA GLY A 159 -17.61 -14.93 18.68
C GLY A 159 -16.54 -14.68 19.71
N GLU A 160 -16.84 -15.06 20.94
CA GLU A 160 -15.94 -14.95 22.08
C GLU A 160 -15.79 -16.33 22.70
N PHE A 161 -14.59 -16.66 23.18
CA PHE A 161 -14.33 -17.89 23.91
C PHE A 161 -13.25 -17.69 24.97
N ARG A 162 -13.33 -18.49 26.03
CA ARG A 162 -12.34 -18.47 27.12
C ARG A 162 -11.46 -19.70 27.03
N LEU A 163 -10.15 -19.48 26.92
CA LEU A 163 -9.16 -20.54 26.99
C LEU A 163 -8.60 -20.66 28.40
N ALA A 164 -8.30 -21.88 28.83
CA ALA A 164 -7.62 -22.14 30.09
C ALA A 164 -6.13 -21.71 30.06
N GLN A 165 -5.55 -21.66 28.85
CA GLN A 165 -4.18 -21.25 28.60
C GLN A 165 -4.13 -20.22 27.46
N SER A 166 -3.08 -19.41 27.46
CA SER A 166 -2.83 -18.43 26.40
C SER A 166 -2.55 -19.11 25.05
N ILE A 167 -3.02 -18.50 23.96
CA ILE A 167 -2.68 -18.95 22.59
C ILE A 167 -1.19 -18.78 22.26
N ARG A 168 -0.50 -17.88 22.96
CA ARG A 168 0.96 -17.66 22.83
C ARG A 168 1.72 -18.76 23.57
N PRO A 169 2.58 -19.55 22.89
CA PRO A 169 3.47 -20.50 23.54
C PRO A 169 4.38 -19.82 24.57
N GLY A 170 4.53 -20.44 25.74
CA GLY A 170 5.42 -19.94 26.81
C GLY A 170 4.92 -18.68 27.54
N ALA A 171 3.69 -18.23 27.28
CA ALA A 171 3.07 -17.17 28.08
C ALA A 171 2.70 -17.66 29.48
N GLU A 172 2.52 -16.72 30.41
CA GLU A 172 2.14 -17.04 31.79
C GLU A 172 0.85 -17.87 31.83
N PRO A 173 0.81 -18.93 32.67
CA PRO A 173 -0.40 -19.71 32.90
C PRO A 173 -1.54 -18.82 33.37
N GLY A 174 -2.73 -19.03 32.82
CA GLY A 174 -3.91 -18.28 33.22
C GLY A 174 -4.99 -18.31 32.16
N ALA A 175 -6.23 -18.29 32.62
CA ALA A 175 -7.38 -18.23 31.72
C ALA A 175 -7.45 -16.86 31.04
N ARG A 176 -7.73 -16.85 29.74
CA ARG A 176 -7.82 -15.63 28.93
C ARG A 176 -9.05 -15.69 28.03
N TRP A 177 -9.67 -14.54 27.84
CA TRP A 177 -10.77 -14.36 26.90
C TRP A 177 -10.22 -13.86 25.57
N TYR A 178 -10.80 -14.36 24.48
CA TYR A 178 -10.47 -14.06 23.10
C TYR A 178 -11.74 -13.86 22.28
#